data_AF-A0A8J4XP45-F1
#
_entry.id   AF-A0A8J4XP45-F1
#
_cell.length_a   1.000
_cell.length_b   1.000
_cell.length_c   1.000
_cell.angle_alpha   90.00
_cell.angle_beta   90.00
_cell.angle_gamma   90.00
#
_symmetry.space_group_name_H-M   'P 1'
#
loop_
_entity.id
_entity.type
_entity.pdbx_description
1 polymer ?
#
loop_
_entity_poly.entity_id
_entity_poly.type
_entity_poly.pdbx_seq_one_letter_code
_entity_poly.pdbx_strand_id
1 'polypeptide(L)'
;MLDSQRLPRHKQLIQLRMAVSLDVQRILEHTLGIAPDTSLTVTEVLDTLQSHFKSQRNEALRRRELLCCKQADGESFSDFFVRLKNLAEEVDLCTGNAMTCAEIQLKMVLLMGVRDEELIKY
;
A
#
# COMPACT_ATOMS: atom_id res chain seq x y z
N MET A 1 4.62 30.07 16.85
CA MET A 1 5.30 28.86 16.33
C MET A 1 6.44 28.57 17.30
N LEU A 2 6.26 27.61 18.22
CA LEU A 2 7.20 27.37 19.33
C LEU A 2 8.47 26.68 18.80
N ASP A 3 9.63 27.14 19.27
CA ASP A 3 10.96 26.55 19.02
C ASP A 3 11.05 25.15 19.65
N SER A 4 10.47 24.14 19.01
CA SER A 4 10.37 22.77 19.51
C SER A 4 11.74 22.11 19.77
N GLN A 5 12.82 22.60 19.13
CA GLN A 5 14.17 22.05 19.28
C GLN A 5 14.80 22.30 20.66
N ARG A 6 14.24 23.21 21.48
CA ARG A 6 14.79 23.54 22.83
C ARG A 6 14.16 22.72 23.96
N LEU A 7 13.17 21.88 23.67
CA LEU A 7 12.45 21.10 24.68
C LEU A 7 13.09 19.72 24.89
N PRO A 8 13.03 19.16 26.11
CA PRO A 8 13.39 17.75 26.34
C PRO A 8 12.59 16.82 25.41
N ARG A 9 13.22 15.73 24.94
CA ARG A 9 12.64 14.76 23.97
C ARG A 9 11.18 14.40 24.25
N HIS A 10 10.87 14.05 25.50
CA HIS A 10 9.50 13.66 25.89
C HIS A 10 8.46 14.77 25.62
N LYS A 11 8.80 16.05 25.84
CA LYS A 11 7.91 17.18 25.54
C LYS A 11 7.76 17.38 24.04
N GLN A 12 8.82 17.15 23.26
CA GLN A 12 8.76 17.21 21.81
C GLN A 12 7.81 16.13 21.25
N LEU A 13 7.88 14.90 21.78
CA LEU A 13 6.99 13.80 21.40
C LEU A 13 5.53 14.08 21.78
N ILE A 14 5.29 14.65 22.95
CA ILE A 14 3.93 15.09 23.36
C ILE A 14 3.40 16.14 22.37
N GLN A 15 4.20 17.15 22.04
CA GLN A 15 3.80 18.18 21.08
C GLN A 15 3.51 17.60 19.68
N LEU A 16 4.35 16.68 19.20
CA LEU A 16 4.10 15.97 17.94
C LEU A 16 2.73 15.27 17.97
N ARG A 17 2.43 14.52 19.03
CA ARG A 17 1.16 13.80 19.16
C ARG A 17 -0.04 14.74 19.22
N MET A 18 0.07 15.87 19.93
CA MET A 18 -0.98 16.89 19.96
C MET A 18 -1.17 17.59 18.60
N ALA A 19 -0.14 17.61 17.75
CA ALA A 19 -0.19 18.27 16.45
C ALA A 19 -0.76 17.37 15.33
N VAL A 20 -0.88 16.06 15.55
CA VAL A 20 -1.42 15.12 14.56
C VAL A 20 -2.82 14.65 14.93
N SER A 21 -3.60 14.24 13.92
CA SER A 21 -4.97 13.74 14.13
C SER A 21 -4.98 12.43 14.95
N LEU A 22 -6.14 12.11 15.52
CA LEU A 22 -6.34 10.86 16.27
C LEU A 22 -6.04 9.62 15.42
N ASP A 23 -6.32 9.67 14.11
CA ASP A 23 -6.03 8.56 13.21
C ASP A 23 -4.52 8.35 13.03
N VAL A 24 -3.75 9.43 12.91
CA VAL A 24 -2.28 9.34 12.86
C VAL A 24 -1.71 8.84 14.20
N GLN A 25 -2.31 9.21 15.32
CA GLN A 25 -1.92 8.66 16.63
C GLN A 25 -2.17 7.14 16.70
N ARG A 26 -3.31 6.66 16.18
CA ARG A 26 -3.59 5.22 16.08
C ARG A 26 -2.62 4.50 15.16
N ILE A 27 -2.25 5.09 14.03
CA ILE A 27 -1.24 4.53 13.11
C ILE A 27 0.10 4.40 13.85
N LEU A 28 0.52 5.44 14.57
CA LEU A 28 1.75 5.39 15.37
C LEU A 28 1.73 4.21 16.34
N GLU A 29 0.66 4.06 17.13
CA GLU A 29 0.61 3.07 18.21
C GLU A 29 0.34 1.65 17.72
N HIS A 30 -0.67 1.47 16.87
CA HIS A 30 -1.18 0.14 16.52
C HIS A 30 -0.57 -0.42 15.24
N THR A 31 -0.15 0.44 14.30
CA THR A 31 0.41 0.00 13.02
C THR A 31 1.93 0.02 13.03
N LEU A 32 2.52 1.08 13.60
CA LEU A 32 3.97 1.27 13.63
C LEU A 32 4.62 0.82 14.96
N GLY A 33 3.83 0.46 15.97
CA GLY A 33 4.32 0.01 17.27
C GLY A 33 5.06 1.09 18.07
N ILE A 34 4.83 2.37 17.74
CA ILE A 34 5.45 3.52 18.40
C ILE A 34 4.57 3.96 19.57
N ALA A 35 4.91 3.46 20.76
CA ALA A 35 4.26 3.83 22.02
C ALA A 35 4.47 5.31 22.40
N PRO A 36 3.61 5.90 23.26
CA PRO A 36 3.77 7.28 23.72
C PRO A 36 5.11 7.58 24.42
N ASP A 37 5.67 6.58 25.10
CA ASP A 37 6.92 6.65 25.88
C ASP A 37 8.15 6.13 25.11
N THR A 38 8.05 6.03 23.78
CA THR A 38 9.12 5.54 22.89
C THR A 38 10.48 6.20 23.14
N SER A 39 11.55 5.43 22.89
CA SER A 39 12.92 5.92 22.90
C SER A 39 13.29 6.74 21.65
N LEU A 40 12.47 6.68 20.59
CA LEU A 40 12.70 7.39 19.34
C LEU A 40 12.65 8.91 19.51
N THR A 41 13.42 9.60 18.68
CA THR A 41 13.37 11.05 18.50
C THR A 41 12.17 11.45 17.64
N VAL A 42 11.77 12.73 17.68
CA VAL A 42 10.70 13.25 16.80
C VAL A 42 11.03 13.03 15.33
N THR A 43 12.29 13.19 14.93
CA THR A 43 12.73 12.99 13.55
C THR A 43 12.53 11.54 13.12
N GLU A 44 12.96 10.57 13.92
CA GLU A 44 12.78 9.14 13.61
C GLU A 44 11.30 8.75 13.50
N VAL A 45 10.44 9.32 14.38
CA VAL A 45 8.99 9.11 14.31
C VAL A 45 8.41 9.69 13.02
N LEU A 46 8.82 10.89 12.63
CA LEU A 46 8.37 11.53 11.38
C LEU A 46 8.85 10.78 10.14
N ASP A 47 10.10 10.30 10.14
CA ASP A 47 10.66 9.50 9.05
C ASP A 47 9.93 8.17 8.89
N THR A 48 9.61 7.51 10.01
CA THR A 48 8.83 6.26 10.01
C THR A 48 7.42 6.49 9.47
N LEU A 49 6.75 7.55 9.92
CA LEU A 49 5.43 7.95 9.39
C LEU A 49 5.49 8.26 7.90
N GLN A 50 6.50 9.02 7.46
CA GLN A 50 6.67 9.36 6.05
C GLN A 50 6.88 8.10 5.21
N SER A 51 7.73 7.18 5.66
CA SER A 51 7.97 5.89 5.00
C SER A 51 6.68 5.08 4.88
N HIS A 52 5.88 5.01 5.96
CA HIS A 52 4.59 4.33 5.97
C HIS A 52 3.60 4.90 4.95
N PHE A 53 3.40 6.22 4.91
CA PHE A 53 2.48 6.81 3.94
C PHE A 53 2.99 6.70 2.50
N LYS A 54 4.31 6.78 2.29
CA LYS A 54 4.91 6.54 0.97
C LYS A 54 4.69 5.11 0.50
N SER A 55 4.88 4.12 1.36
CA SER A 55 4.66 2.71 1.00
C SER A 55 3.20 2.44 0.70
N GLN A 56 2.27 2.94 1.51
CA GLN A 56 0.82 2.87 1.26
C GLN A 56 0.43 3.46 -0.09
N ARG A 57 0.96 4.64 -0.44
CA ARG A 57 0.71 5.28 -1.72
C ARG A 57 1.26 4.46 -2.89
N ASN A 58 2.47 3.92 -2.76
CA ASN A 58 3.08 3.09 -3.80
C ASN A 58 2.26 1.81 -3.99
N GLU A 59 1.83 1.18 -2.91
CA GLU A 59 0.97 0.00 -2.95
C GLU A 59 -0.37 0.27 -3.61
N ALA A 60 -1.01 1.40 -3.31
CA ALA A 60 -2.25 1.81 -3.96
C ALA A 60 -2.07 2.04 -5.47
N LEU A 61 -0.94 2.60 -5.89
CA LEU A 61 -0.61 2.77 -7.31
C LEU A 61 -0.42 1.42 -8.01
N ARG A 62 0.33 0.49 -7.43
CA ARG A 62 0.53 -0.86 -7.97
C ARG A 62 -0.78 -1.64 -8.07
N ARG A 63 -1.63 -1.57 -7.04
CA ARG A 63 -2.99 -2.16 -7.08
C ARG A 63 -3.82 -1.57 -8.21
N ARG A 64 -3.76 -0.25 -8.42
CA ARG A 64 -4.45 0.40 -9.53
C ARG A 64 -3.93 -0.10 -10.87
N GLU A 65 -2.61 -0.19 -11.06
CA GLU A 65 -1.99 -0.69 -12.30
C GLU A 65 -2.45 -2.12 -12.61
N LEU A 66 -2.48 -2.99 -11.60
CA LEU A 66 -3.02 -4.34 -11.72
C LEU A 66 -4.50 -4.33 -12.12
N LEU A 67 -5.37 -3.65 -11.37
CA LEU A 67 -6.82 -3.64 -11.59
C LEU A 67 -7.23 -2.99 -12.92
N CYS A 68 -6.42 -2.04 -13.41
CA CYS A 68 -6.61 -1.39 -14.70
C CYS A 68 -5.94 -2.14 -15.85
N CYS A 69 -5.22 -3.24 -15.60
CA CYS A 69 -4.57 -4.02 -16.64
C CYS A 69 -5.61 -4.64 -17.58
N LYS A 70 -5.60 -4.20 -18.85
CA LYS A 70 -6.43 -4.74 -19.93
C LYS A 70 -5.54 -5.34 -21.02
N GLN A 71 -6.06 -6.35 -21.70
CA GLN A 71 -5.49 -6.87 -22.94
C GLN A 71 -5.52 -5.75 -23.99
N ALA A 72 -4.38 -5.47 -24.61
CA ALA A 72 -4.26 -4.47 -25.66
C ALA A 72 -4.78 -5.03 -27.00
N ASP A 73 -5.07 -4.13 -27.95
CA ASP A 73 -5.54 -4.54 -29.27
C ASP A 73 -4.44 -5.32 -30.02
N GLY A 74 -4.76 -6.53 -30.43
CA GLY A 74 -3.81 -7.46 -31.07
C GLY A 74 -2.81 -8.13 -30.12
N GLU A 75 -2.90 -7.89 -28.79
CA GLU A 75 -2.10 -8.62 -27.80
C GLU A 75 -2.64 -10.05 -27.65
N SER A 76 -1.76 -11.05 -27.71
CA SER A 76 -2.17 -12.43 -27.46
C SER A 76 -2.60 -12.60 -26.00
N PHE A 77 -3.52 -13.54 -25.74
CA PHE A 77 -3.90 -13.86 -24.37
C PHE A 77 -2.68 -14.25 -23.51
N SER A 78 -1.72 -14.99 -24.08
CA SER A 78 -0.51 -15.42 -23.37
C SER A 78 0.34 -14.24 -22.93
N ASP A 79 0.57 -13.25 -23.80
CA ASP A 79 1.36 -12.05 -23.47
C ASP A 79 0.65 -11.20 -22.42
N PHE A 80 -0.67 -11.03 -22.57
CA PHE A 80 -1.50 -10.36 -21.57
C PHE A 80 -1.40 -11.05 -20.20
N PHE A 81 -1.53 -12.39 -20.17
CA PHE A 81 -1.49 -13.16 -18.94
C PHE A 81 -0.13 -13.08 -18.23
N VAL A 82 0.97 -13.09 -18.98
CA VAL A 82 2.32 -12.89 -18.42
C VAL A 82 2.45 -11.50 -17.80
N ARG A 83 2.04 -10.45 -18.52
CA ARG A 83 2.08 -9.07 -18.02
C ARG A 83 1.21 -8.88 -16.77
N LEU A 84 0.02 -9.47 -16.75
CA LEU A 84 -0.86 -9.45 -15.59
C LEU A 84 -0.24 -10.14 -14.38
N LYS A 85 0.40 -11.31 -14.57
CA LYS A 85 1.09 -12.01 -13.48
C LYS A 85 2.25 -11.19 -12.90
N ASN A 86 3.05 -10.55 -13.75
CA ASN A 86 4.15 -9.71 -13.29
C ASN A 86 3.64 -8.56 -12.41
N LEU A 87 2.54 -7.89 -12.81
CA LEU A 87 1.92 -6.85 -11.98
C LEU A 87 1.37 -7.40 -10.66
N ALA A 88 0.84 -8.63 -10.68
CA ALA A 88 0.30 -9.27 -9.48
C ALA A 88 1.39 -9.64 -8.46
N GLU A 89 2.61 -9.96 -8.91
CA GLU A 89 3.77 -10.24 -8.05
C GLU A 89 4.26 -9.00 -7.28
N GLU A 90 4.00 -7.79 -7.79
CA GLU A 90 4.40 -6.53 -7.16
C GLU A 90 3.41 -6.02 -6.10
N VAL A 91 2.25 -6.67 -5.97
CA VAL A 91 1.15 -6.26 -5.11
C VAL A 91 0.92 -7.31 -4.03
N ASP A 92 0.73 -6.87 -2.79
CA ASP A 92 0.22 -7.76 -1.75
C ASP A 92 -1.29 -7.94 -1.97
N LEU A 93 -1.67 -8.96 -2.75
CA LEU A 93 -3.06 -9.20 -3.13
C LEU A 93 -3.94 -9.52 -1.91
N CYS A 94 -3.39 -10.19 -0.91
CA CYS A 94 -4.17 -10.76 0.18
C CYS A 94 -3.34 -10.90 1.47
N THR A 95 -3.77 -10.22 2.53
CA THR A 95 -3.25 -10.45 3.88
C THR A 95 -3.91 -11.70 4.49
N GLY A 96 -3.16 -12.75 4.83
CA GLY A 96 -3.68 -13.95 5.52
C GLY A 96 -3.55 -15.25 4.73
N ASN A 97 -4.66 -15.99 4.50
CA ASN A 97 -4.66 -17.20 3.65
C ASN A 97 -4.40 -16.82 2.18
N ALA A 98 -3.12 -16.57 1.91
CA ALA A 98 -2.66 -15.83 0.75
C ALA A 98 -2.90 -16.60 -0.56
N MET A 99 -2.80 -17.92 -0.55
CA MET A 99 -2.78 -18.70 -1.79
C MET A 99 -4.15 -18.73 -2.48
N THR A 100 -5.21 -19.15 -1.78
CA THR A 100 -6.57 -19.21 -2.36
C THR A 100 -7.10 -17.81 -2.71
N CYS A 101 -6.82 -16.82 -1.86
CA CYS A 101 -7.28 -15.46 -2.09
C CYS A 101 -6.58 -14.82 -3.31
N ALA A 102 -5.25 -14.94 -3.41
CA ALA A 102 -4.49 -14.39 -4.53
C ALA A 102 -4.93 -15.02 -5.87
N GLU A 103 -5.17 -16.33 -5.89
CA GLU A 103 -5.70 -17.01 -7.09
C GLU A 103 -7.07 -16.48 -7.51
N ILE A 104 -7.99 -16.26 -6.56
CA ILE A 104 -9.33 -15.74 -6.85
C ILE A 104 -9.23 -14.31 -7.39
N GLN A 105 -8.43 -13.45 -6.75
CA GLN A 105 -8.23 -12.07 -7.18
C GLN A 105 -7.62 -12.02 -8.58
N LEU A 106 -6.56 -12.81 -8.84
CA LEU A 106 -5.92 -12.88 -10.14
C LEU A 106 -6.90 -13.33 -11.24
N LYS A 107 -7.74 -14.33 -10.97
CA LYS A 107 -8.80 -14.77 -11.89
C LYS A 107 -9.80 -13.65 -12.17
N MET A 108 -10.20 -12.88 -11.16
CA MET A 108 -11.12 -11.75 -11.35
C MET A 108 -10.50 -10.65 -12.21
N VAL A 109 -9.24 -10.28 -11.96
CA VAL A 109 -8.56 -9.26 -12.78
C VAL A 109 -8.35 -9.74 -14.21
N LEU A 110 -7.99 -11.01 -14.39
CA LEU A 110 -7.91 -11.65 -15.71
C LEU A 110 -9.26 -11.54 -16.44
N LEU A 111 -10.36 -11.98 -15.83
CA LEU A 111 -11.71 -11.92 -16.41
C LEU A 111 -12.14 -10.50 -16.76
N MET A 112 -11.84 -9.52 -15.90
CA MET A 112 -12.14 -8.12 -16.19
C MET A 112 -11.25 -7.53 -17.29
N GLY A 113 -10.05 -8.08 -17.49
CA GLY A 113 -9.00 -7.52 -18.32
C GLY A 113 -8.93 -8.06 -19.74
N VAL A 114 -9.41 -9.29 -19.97
CA VAL A 114 -9.46 -9.91 -21.29
C VAL A 114 -10.41 -9.14 -22.21
N ARG A 115 -9.96 -8.87 -23.43
CA ARG A 115 -10.79 -8.30 -24.51
C ARG A 115 -11.26 -9.34 -25.51
N ASP A 116 -10.64 -10.52 -25.49
CA ASP A 116 -10.60 -11.45 -26.62
C ASP A 116 -11.94 -11.64 -27.37
N GLU A 117 -11.95 -11.18 -28.63
CA GLU A 117 -13.03 -11.43 -29.59
C GLU A 117 -13.13 -12.92 -29.97
N GLU A 118 -12.10 -13.74 -29.69
CA GLU A 118 -12.16 -15.19 -29.92
C GLU A 118 -12.99 -15.95 -28.86
N LEU A 119 -13.14 -15.41 -27.64
CA LEU A 119 -14.03 -16.00 -26.62
C LEU A 119 -15.52 -15.83 -26.95
N ILE A 120 -15.86 -14.93 -27.88
CA ILE A 120 -17.24 -14.66 -28.33
C ILE A 120 -17.67 -15.63 -29.44
N LYS A 121 -16.77 -16.44 -30.00
CA LYS A 121 -17.05 -17.31 -31.17
C LYS A 121 -17.56 -18.72 -30.86
N TYR A 122 -18.09 -18.97 -29.65
CA TYR A 122 -18.73 -20.25 -29.32
C TYR A 122 -20.24 -20.14 -29.22
#